data_AF-A0A024VU11-F1
#
_entry.id   AF-A0A024VU11-F1
#
_cell.length_a   1.000
_cell.length_b   1.000
_cell.length_c   1.000
_cell.angle_alpha   90.00
_cell.angle_beta   90.00
_cell.angle_gamma   90.00
#
_symmetry.space_group_name_H-M   'P 1'
#
loop_
_entity.id
_entity.type
_entity.pdbx_description
1 polymer ?
#
loop_
_entity_poly.entity_id
_entity_poly.type
_entity_poly.pdbx_seq_one_letter_code
_entity_poly.pdbx_strand_id
1 'polypeptide(L)'
;MEELNKRQHELKEKKINDIKIRFSKGTNDYKDLNKKNIKKLEDLKTYNDPDLLPKDLRPNIICVDNKHECILLPINGLHIPFHVSTIKNLSSNYEDNNDIFVLRINFLVPGNQGVVKGELNTFPTLQQNQMYIRELIFKSPNEKHFQMVVKQVKELIKQVKQKEVEADVNESKTSQDRLVLNKSGRRIVLRDLMTRPNIFTGRKILGTLELHMNGLRYAANSRGTTEFIDILFDDIKHAFYQPCDGQLIILIHFHLKRYIMVGKKKTLDVQFYCEAGTQIDDLDRAKARNVYDPDEMHDEMKEREQKNKLNLIFKNFVQQMQDISKIEFEIPYPELTFSGVPNKSNVEIFVTANTINHLVEWPPFILSVEDIEIASLERVHHGLRNFDMIFVFKDYTKPVKRIDVIPTEYIDTIKKWLTTIDIVYYEGKNNLQWGNILKTILSDIDSFVNSKGFDGFLGEDDDEEEETADDEDEDDEYEVDESELVNINN
;
A
#
# COMPACT_ATOMS: atom_id res chain seq x y z
N MET A 1 -22.13 -28.99 -10.97
CA MET A 1 -22.14 -27.73 -11.74
C MET A 1 -23.52 -27.10 -11.70
N GLU A 2 -24.60 -27.79 -12.10
CA GLU A 2 -25.97 -27.22 -12.04
C GLU A 2 -26.37 -26.69 -10.66
N GLU A 3 -26.08 -27.43 -9.58
CA GLU A 3 -26.38 -26.98 -8.21
C GLU A 3 -25.56 -25.72 -7.81
N LEU A 4 -24.31 -25.62 -8.27
CA LEU A 4 -23.46 -24.45 -8.02
C LEU A 4 -23.97 -23.23 -8.80
N ASN A 5 -24.38 -23.41 -10.06
CA ASN A 5 -24.93 -22.35 -10.88
C ASN A 5 -26.25 -21.84 -10.30
N LYS A 6 -27.14 -22.75 -9.86
CA LYS A 6 -28.37 -22.39 -9.16
C LYS A 6 -28.08 -21.58 -7.89
N ARG A 7 -27.11 -22.03 -7.08
CA ARG A 7 -26.70 -21.31 -5.88
C ARG A 7 -26.17 -19.91 -6.20
N GLN A 8 -25.36 -19.77 -7.26
CA GLN A 8 -24.87 -18.46 -7.70
C GLN A 8 -25.98 -17.52 -8.14
N HIS A 9 -26.99 -18.03 -8.84
CA HIS A 9 -28.17 -17.24 -9.19
C HIS A 9 -28.91 -16.72 -7.94
N GLU A 10 -29.13 -17.59 -6.94
CA GLU A 10 -29.72 -17.18 -5.65
C GLU A 10 -28.85 -16.13 -4.92
N LEU A 11 -27.51 -16.26 -4.99
CA LEU A 11 -26.58 -15.31 -4.39
C LEU A 11 -26.60 -13.96 -5.10
N LYS A 12 -26.71 -13.92 -6.43
CA LYS A 12 -26.85 -12.69 -7.22
C LYS A 12 -28.10 -11.91 -6.80
N GLU A 13 -29.25 -12.56 -6.73
CA GLU A 13 -30.50 -11.92 -6.28
C GLU A 13 -30.39 -11.37 -4.85
N LYS A 14 -29.82 -12.16 -3.93
CA LYS A 14 -29.57 -11.74 -2.55
C LYS A 14 -28.64 -10.53 -2.49
N LYS A 15 -27.56 -10.54 -3.27
CA LYS A 15 -26.56 -9.47 -3.36
C LYS A 15 -27.18 -8.16 -3.82
N ILE A 16 -28.02 -8.18 -4.85
CA ILE A 16 -28.72 -6.99 -5.34
C ILE A 16 -29.58 -6.38 -4.23
N ASN A 17 -30.30 -7.22 -3.47
CA ASN A 17 -31.12 -6.76 -2.35
C ASN A 17 -30.28 -6.20 -1.21
N ASP A 18 -29.14 -6.82 -0.87
CA ASP A 18 -28.22 -6.33 0.15
C ASP A 18 -27.65 -4.95 -0.22
N ILE A 19 -27.26 -4.77 -1.49
CA ILE A 19 -26.79 -3.48 -2.04
C ILE A 19 -27.91 -2.43 -1.96
N LYS A 20 -29.14 -2.77 -2.38
CA LYS A 20 -30.33 -1.90 -2.27
C LYS A 20 -30.58 -1.44 -0.83
N ILE A 21 -30.54 -2.36 0.13
CA ILE A 21 -30.79 -2.07 1.55
C ILE A 21 -29.67 -1.21 2.12
N ARG A 22 -28.41 -1.48 1.76
CA ARG A 22 -27.26 -0.71 2.24
C ARG A 22 -27.34 0.75 1.80
N PHE A 23 -27.64 1.01 0.53
CA PHE A 23 -27.61 2.37 -0.01
C PHE A 23 -28.93 3.15 0.20
N SER A 24 -30.08 2.49 0.31
CA SER A 24 -31.36 3.16 0.65
C SER A 24 -31.38 3.81 2.04
N LYS A 25 -30.51 3.36 2.96
CA LYS A 25 -30.36 3.95 4.30
C LYS A 25 -29.54 5.25 4.31
N GLY A 26 -29.03 5.70 3.16
CA GLY A 26 -28.18 6.91 3.05
C GLY A 26 -26.81 6.77 3.72
N THR A 27 -26.47 5.57 4.14
CA THR A 27 -25.26 5.25 4.91
C THR A 27 -24.29 4.48 4.05
N ASN A 28 -23.29 5.16 3.50
CA ASN A 28 -22.04 4.49 3.13
C ASN A 28 -21.25 4.22 4.43
N ASP A 29 -21.83 3.42 5.32
CA ASP A 29 -21.43 3.21 6.72
C ASP A 29 -20.19 2.30 6.87
N TYR A 30 -19.29 2.32 5.90
CA TYR A 30 -17.97 1.77 6.11
C TYR A 30 -17.19 2.73 7.02
N LYS A 31 -17.20 2.42 8.32
CA LYS A 31 -16.29 3.03 9.31
C LYS A 31 -14.87 2.57 8.98
N ASP A 32 -14.20 3.29 8.09
CA ASP A 32 -12.77 3.11 7.89
C ASP A 32 -12.04 3.61 9.15
N LEU A 33 -11.57 2.67 9.97
CA LEU A 33 -10.73 2.95 11.14
C LEU A 33 -9.43 3.68 10.77
N ASN A 34 -9.07 3.65 9.49
CA ASN A 34 -7.87 4.26 8.93
C ASN A 34 -8.16 5.49 8.07
N LYS A 35 -9.38 6.04 8.16
CA LYS A 35 -9.77 7.22 7.40
C LYS A 35 -8.78 8.35 7.67
N LYS A 36 -8.07 8.77 6.63
CA LYS A 36 -7.11 9.88 6.73
C LYS A 36 -7.82 11.13 7.24
N ASN A 37 -7.28 11.76 8.27
CA ASN A 37 -7.71 13.10 8.65
C ASN A 37 -7.17 14.10 7.61
N ILE A 38 -8.00 14.42 6.61
CA ILE A 38 -7.66 15.41 5.59
C ILE A 38 -7.72 16.79 6.24
N LYS A 39 -6.55 17.33 6.59
CA LYS A 39 -6.43 18.74 6.98
C LYS A 39 -6.78 19.62 5.79
N LYS A 40 -7.58 20.65 6.03
CA LYS A 40 -7.91 21.61 5.00
C LYS A 40 -6.77 22.61 4.86
N LEU A 41 -6.58 23.15 3.65
CA LEU A 41 -5.51 24.10 3.40
C LEU A 41 -5.73 25.42 4.18
N GLU A 42 -6.99 25.74 4.54
CA GLU A 42 -7.36 26.89 5.39
C GLU A 42 -6.84 26.78 6.83
N ASP A 43 -6.57 25.57 7.32
CA ASP A 43 -6.08 25.34 8.68
C ASP A 43 -4.55 25.55 8.79
N LEU A 44 -3.84 25.65 7.66
CA LEU A 44 -2.40 25.87 7.64
C LEU A 44 -2.08 27.32 8.00
N LYS A 45 -1.47 27.52 9.17
CA LYS A 45 -1.01 28.83 9.64
C LYS A 45 0.49 28.82 9.87
N THR A 46 1.20 29.76 9.25
CA THR A 46 2.65 29.95 9.42
C THR A 46 2.93 30.85 10.61
N TYR A 47 2.50 32.12 10.53
CA TYR A 47 2.56 33.10 11.60
C TYR A 47 1.17 33.61 11.91
N ASN A 48 0.86 33.75 13.21
CA ASN A 48 -0.41 34.31 13.67
C ASN A 48 -0.36 35.83 13.84
N ASP A 49 0.84 36.41 13.84
CA ASP A 49 1.10 37.83 14.10
C ASP A 49 2.34 38.29 13.30
N PRO A 50 2.30 39.44 12.60
CA PRO A 50 3.46 40.03 11.94
C PRO A 50 4.70 40.20 12.83
N ASP A 51 4.52 40.46 14.13
CA ASP A 51 5.63 40.67 15.08
C ASP A 51 6.45 39.39 15.35
N LEU A 52 5.93 38.23 14.95
CA LEU A 52 6.61 36.94 15.06
C LEU A 52 7.54 36.66 13.88
N LEU A 53 7.52 37.49 12.83
CA LEU A 53 8.49 37.38 11.74
C LEU A 53 9.91 37.64 12.27
N PRO A 54 10.93 36.90 11.79
CA PRO A 54 12.30 37.13 12.22
C PRO A 54 12.73 38.58 11.96
N LYS A 55 13.24 39.25 13.00
CA LYS A 55 13.60 40.68 12.94
C LYS A 55 14.92 40.95 12.20
N ASP A 56 15.68 39.91 11.93
CA ASP A 56 16.98 39.89 11.27
C ASP A 56 16.89 39.52 9.78
N LEU A 57 15.68 39.51 9.19
CA LEU A 57 15.49 39.26 7.76
C LEU A 57 16.16 40.32 6.91
N ARG A 58 17.12 39.88 6.08
CA ARG A 58 17.75 40.75 5.10
C ARG A 58 16.76 41.03 3.95
N PRO A 59 16.53 42.31 3.58
CA PRO A 59 15.65 42.66 2.47
C PRO A 59 16.05 41.93 1.18
N ASN A 60 15.05 41.54 0.38
CA ASN A 60 15.22 40.92 -0.94
C ASN A 60 15.97 39.57 -0.96
N ILE A 61 16.14 38.91 0.19
CA ILE A 61 16.73 37.57 0.28
C ILE A 61 15.66 36.57 0.69
N ILE A 62 15.53 35.48 -0.08
CA ILE A 62 14.64 34.37 0.25
C ILE A 62 15.19 33.62 1.46
N CYS A 63 14.34 33.35 2.44
CA CYS A 63 14.68 32.61 3.65
C CYS A 63 13.72 31.43 3.87
N VAL A 64 14.17 30.41 4.58
CA VAL A 64 13.36 29.24 4.96
C VAL A 64 13.30 29.18 6.47
N ASP A 65 12.09 29.23 7.03
CA ASP A 65 11.87 29.06 8.46
C ASP A 65 11.38 27.63 8.73
N ASN A 66 12.28 26.81 9.27
CA ASN A 66 11.99 25.43 9.63
C ASN A 66 11.01 25.31 10.81
N LYS A 67 10.99 26.28 11.73
CA LYS A 67 10.15 26.25 12.93
C LYS A 67 8.68 26.47 12.59
N HIS A 68 8.42 27.35 11.62
CA HIS A 68 7.07 27.70 11.15
C HIS A 68 6.72 27.04 9.81
N GLU A 69 7.52 26.06 9.38
CA GLU A 69 7.25 25.20 8.21
C GLU A 69 6.97 26.01 6.92
N CYS A 70 7.72 27.11 6.70
CA CYS A 70 7.42 28.07 5.64
C CYS A 70 8.65 28.59 4.88
N ILE A 71 8.40 29.05 3.65
CA ILE A 71 9.34 29.85 2.87
C ILE A 71 8.93 31.33 2.93
N LEU A 72 9.90 32.20 3.20
CA LEU A 72 9.73 33.65 3.28
C LEU A 72 10.18 34.26 1.95
N LEU A 73 9.22 34.71 1.15
CA LEU A 73 9.46 35.25 -0.19
C LEU A 73 9.39 36.78 -0.19
N PRO A 74 10.41 37.49 -0.71
CA PRO A 74 10.40 38.94 -0.76
C PRO A 74 9.50 39.43 -1.91
N ILE A 75 8.41 40.12 -1.57
CA ILE A 75 7.49 40.76 -2.52
C ILE A 75 7.51 42.26 -2.23
N ASN A 76 8.03 43.05 -3.17
CA ASN A 76 8.20 44.50 -3.02
C ASN A 76 8.96 44.91 -1.74
N GLY A 77 9.99 44.15 -1.36
CA GLY A 77 10.82 44.41 -0.18
C GLY A 77 10.26 43.86 1.14
N LEU A 78 9.06 43.28 1.15
CA LEU A 78 8.45 42.66 2.33
C LEU A 78 8.49 41.14 2.21
N HIS A 79 8.84 40.43 3.29
CA HIS A 79 8.80 38.97 3.32
C HIS A 79 7.40 38.46 3.59
N ILE A 80 6.86 37.70 2.65
CA ILE A 80 5.56 37.05 2.76
C ILE A 80 5.78 35.54 3.00
N PRO A 81 5.24 34.98 4.10
CA PRO A 81 5.38 33.56 4.41
C PRO A 81 4.41 32.69 3.60
N PHE A 82 4.94 31.63 2.99
CA PHE A 82 4.16 30.58 2.35
C PHE A 82 4.47 29.24 3.01
N HIS A 83 3.44 28.55 3.49
CA HIS A 83 3.61 27.23 4.09
C HIS A 83 4.13 26.24 3.04
N VAL A 84 5.07 25.37 3.38
CA VAL A 84 5.66 24.48 2.36
C VAL A 84 4.67 23.50 1.75
N SER A 85 3.60 23.13 2.47
CA SER A 85 2.54 22.26 1.94
C SER A 85 1.71 22.92 0.81
N THR A 86 1.78 24.24 0.61
CA THR A 86 1.12 24.90 -0.52
C THR A 86 1.94 24.83 -1.81
N ILE A 87 3.19 24.35 -1.76
CA ILE A 87 4.11 24.29 -2.90
C ILE A 87 3.90 22.97 -3.65
N LYS A 88 3.58 23.06 -4.95
CA LYS A 88 3.48 21.91 -5.86
C LYS A 88 4.88 21.40 -6.22
N ASN A 89 5.75 22.29 -6.69
CA ASN A 89 7.14 21.97 -7.00
C ASN A 89 8.02 23.23 -7.00
N LEU A 90 9.33 23.02 -6.95
CA LEU A 90 10.35 24.07 -6.85
C LEU A 90 11.58 23.65 -7.64
N SER A 91 12.03 24.49 -8.57
CA SER A 91 13.22 24.26 -9.39
C SER A 91 14.04 25.53 -9.57
N SER A 92 15.35 25.37 -9.75
CA SER A 92 16.28 26.45 -10.07
C SER A 92 16.99 26.09 -11.36
N ASN A 93 16.85 26.92 -12.40
CA ASN A 93 17.45 26.71 -13.71
C ASN A 93 18.39 27.88 -14.07
N TYR A 94 19.37 27.61 -14.92
CA TYR A 94 20.23 28.63 -15.50
C TYR A 94 19.56 29.21 -16.76
N GLU A 95 19.67 30.53 -16.97
CA GLU A 95 19.20 31.21 -18.18
C GLU A 95 20.41 31.91 -18.82
N ASP A 96 20.84 31.43 -20.00
CA ASP A 96 22.11 31.76 -20.65
C ASP A 96 22.30 33.27 -20.94
N ASN A 97 21.21 34.03 -20.92
CA ASN A 97 21.19 35.40 -21.41
C ASN A 97 21.72 36.49 -20.45
N ASN A 98 22.34 36.17 -19.29
CA ASN A 98 23.01 37.18 -18.41
C ASN A 98 23.70 36.63 -17.12
N ASP A 99 24.18 35.38 -17.05
CA ASP A 99 24.63 34.76 -15.78
C ASP A 99 23.54 34.80 -14.67
N ILE A 100 22.26 34.71 -15.07
CA ILE A 100 21.11 34.80 -14.18
C ILE A 100 20.54 33.40 -13.95
N PHE A 101 20.35 33.07 -12.68
CA PHE A 101 19.61 31.89 -12.26
C PHE A 101 18.16 32.25 -12.00
N VAL A 102 17.27 31.31 -12.30
CA VAL A 102 15.82 31.47 -12.20
C VAL A 102 15.28 30.43 -11.23
N LEU A 103 14.80 30.89 -10.07
CA LEU A 103 14.06 30.07 -9.12
C LEU A 103 12.57 30.15 -9.45
N ARG A 104 12.00 29.02 -9.89
CA ARG A 104 10.58 28.86 -10.18
C ARG A 104 9.89 28.12 -9.03
N ILE A 105 8.87 28.73 -8.45
CA ILE A 105 8.06 28.16 -7.37
C ILE A 105 6.64 28.00 -7.88
N ASN A 106 6.19 26.76 -8.04
CA ASN A 106 4.81 26.47 -8.42
C ASN A 106 4.00 26.10 -7.18
N PHE A 107 2.84 26.72 -7.04
CA PHE A 107 1.91 26.48 -5.94
C PHE A 107 0.76 25.58 -6.36
N LEU A 108 0.14 24.95 -5.37
CA LEU A 108 -1.09 24.20 -5.53
C LEU A 108 -2.24 25.18 -5.79
N VAL A 109 -3.04 24.92 -6.83
CA VAL A 109 -4.24 25.68 -7.19
C VAL A 109 -5.37 24.73 -7.58
N PRO A 110 -6.65 25.11 -7.38
CA PRO A 110 -7.79 24.30 -7.82
C PRO A 110 -7.75 24.04 -9.33
N GLY A 111 -8.17 22.86 -9.76
CA GLY A 111 -8.32 22.50 -11.18
C GLY A 111 -7.06 22.04 -11.91
N ASN A 112 -5.87 22.14 -11.29
CA ASN A 112 -4.65 21.58 -11.88
C ASN A 112 -4.63 20.05 -11.81
N GLN A 113 -4.37 19.38 -12.94
CA GLN A 113 -4.07 17.95 -12.99
C GLN A 113 -2.89 17.64 -12.04
N GLY A 114 -3.13 16.72 -11.10
CA GLY A 114 -2.20 16.33 -10.05
C GLY A 114 -2.69 16.57 -8.61
N VAL A 115 -3.78 17.32 -8.41
CA VAL A 115 -4.52 17.28 -7.14
C VAL A 115 -5.58 16.21 -7.27
N VAL A 116 -5.24 14.97 -6.89
CA VAL A 116 -6.24 13.92 -6.72
C VAL A 116 -7.22 14.40 -5.65
N LYS A 117 -8.51 14.54 -6.01
CA LYS A 117 -9.59 14.76 -5.04
C LYS A 117 -9.54 13.62 -4.01
N GLY A 118 -8.90 13.84 -2.86
CA GLY A 118 -8.79 12.84 -1.80
C GLY A 118 -7.48 12.81 -1.03
N GLU A 119 -6.38 13.36 -1.57
CA GLU A 119 -5.09 13.38 -0.88
C GLU A 119 -4.60 14.81 -0.68
N LEU A 120 -4.92 15.38 0.50
CA LEU A 120 -4.76 16.78 0.88
C LEU A 120 -5.60 17.77 0.04
N ASN A 121 -6.07 18.83 0.69
CA ASN A 121 -6.55 20.06 0.03
C ASN A 121 -8.00 20.04 -0.47
N THR A 122 -8.95 20.12 0.46
CA THR A 122 -10.07 21.03 0.20
C THR A 122 -9.48 22.44 0.19
N PHE A 123 -9.30 22.99 -1.01
CA PHE A 123 -8.90 24.38 -1.17
C PHE A 123 -9.96 25.28 -0.54
N PRO A 124 -9.58 26.42 0.07
CA PRO A 124 -10.55 27.36 0.59
C PRO A 124 -11.47 27.85 -0.53
N THR A 125 -12.77 27.97 -0.24
CA THR A 125 -13.68 28.64 -1.16
C THR A 125 -13.33 30.12 -1.17
N LEU A 126 -12.83 30.61 -2.31
CA LEU A 126 -12.47 32.00 -2.44
C LEU A 126 -13.72 32.88 -2.41
N GLN A 127 -13.65 33.99 -1.67
CA GLN A 127 -14.64 35.05 -1.75
C GLN A 127 -14.43 35.87 -3.04
N GLN A 128 -15.44 36.66 -3.39
CA GLN A 128 -15.39 37.56 -4.54
C GLN A 128 -14.16 38.49 -4.41
N ASN A 129 -13.28 38.49 -5.43
CA ASN A 129 -11.98 39.22 -5.51
C ASN A 129 -10.75 38.58 -4.85
N GLN A 130 -10.83 37.36 -4.32
CA GLN A 130 -9.63 36.63 -3.91
C GLN A 130 -9.04 35.85 -5.09
N MET A 131 -7.72 35.67 -5.10
CA MET A 131 -7.01 34.94 -6.16
C MET A 131 -5.98 33.99 -5.55
N TYR A 132 -5.78 32.85 -6.22
CA TYR A 132 -4.65 31.97 -5.96
C TYR A 132 -3.42 32.44 -6.71
N ILE A 133 -2.26 32.31 -6.08
CA ILE A 133 -0.97 32.45 -6.76
C ILE A 133 -0.63 31.08 -7.33
N ARG A 134 -0.44 30.98 -8.66
CA ARG A 134 -0.03 29.73 -9.33
C ARG A 134 1.48 29.55 -9.31
N GLU A 135 2.21 30.63 -9.54
CA GLU A 135 3.65 30.59 -9.76
C GLU A 135 4.29 31.91 -9.31
N LEU A 136 5.49 31.81 -8.73
CA LEU A 136 6.39 32.94 -8.52
C LEU A 136 7.76 32.61 -9.11
N ILE A 137 8.37 33.60 -9.77
CA ILE A 137 9.68 33.48 -10.41
C ILE A 137 10.60 34.54 -9.83
N PHE A 138 11.75 34.09 -9.30
CA PHE A 138 12.81 34.97 -8.81
C PHE A 138 14.06 34.80 -9.66
N LYS A 139 14.68 35.92 -10.02
CA LYS A 139 15.91 35.95 -10.81
C LYS A 139 17.06 36.50 -9.96
N SER A 140 18.21 35.84 -9.98
CA SER A 140 19.39 36.25 -9.19
C SER A 140 20.67 35.72 -9.82
N PRO A 141 21.80 36.45 -9.77
CA PRO A 141 23.10 35.93 -10.16
C PRO A 141 23.67 34.91 -9.15
N ASN A 142 23.05 34.75 -7.97
CA ASN A 142 23.57 33.89 -6.90
C ASN A 142 22.99 32.46 -6.96
N GLU A 143 23.63 31.60 -7.76
CA GLU A 143 23.28 30.18 -7.90
C GLU A 143 23.25 29.44 -6.56
N LYS A 144 24.33 29.60 -5.76
CA LYS A 144 24.54 28.84 -4.53
C LYS A 144 23.40 29.05 -3.55
N HIS A 145 22.89 30.28 -3.47
CA HIS A 145 21.74 30.59 -2.62
C HIS A 145 20.47 29.87 -3.10
N PHE A 146 20.17 29.89 -4.39
CA PHE A 146 18.99 29.18 -4.93
C PHE A 146 19.10 27.67 -4.76
N GLN A 147 20.26 27.06 -5.03
CA GLN A 147 20.47 25.64 -4.78
C GLN A 147 20.27 25.28 -3.30
N MET A 148 20.77 26.12 -2.38
CA MET A 148 20.55 25.96 -0.93
C MET A 148 19.07 26.04 -0.57
N VAL A 149 18.35 27.05 -1.05
CA VAL A 149 16.90 27.23 -0.80
C VAL A 149 16.12 26.02 -1.33
N VAL A 150 16.40 25.57 -2.56
CA VAL A 150 15.75 24.39 -3.15
C VAL A 150 15.96 23.16 -2.27
N LYS A 151 17.19 22.93 -1.80
CA LYS A 151 17.50 21.81 -0.91
C LYS A 151 16.77 21.91 0.42
N GLN A 152 16.77 23.08 1.05
CA GLN A 152 16.11 23.31 2.35
C GLN A 152 14.60 23.12 2.26
N VAL A 153 13.95 23.69 1.23
CA VAL A 153 12.50 23.56 1.04
C VAL A 153 12.12 22.12 0.74
N LYS A 154 12.87 21.41 -0.11
CA LYS A 154 12.59 19.99 -0.40
C LYS A 154 12.69 19.11 0.84
N GLU A 155 13.69 19.35 1.70
CA GLU A 155 13.83 18.65 2.97
C GLU A 155 12.70 19.01 3.94
N LEU A 156 12.32 20.28 4.03
CA LEU A 156 11.22 20.73 4.89
C LEU A 156 9.87 20.16 4.46
N ILE A 157 9.57 20.14 3.15
CA ILE A 157 8.37 19.46 2.60
C ILE A 157 8.33 17.99 3.04
N LYS A 158 9.47 17.30 2.96
CA LYS A 158 9.56 15.89 3.37
C LYS A 158 9.33 15.72 4.87
N GLN A 159 9.85 16.61 5.70
CA GLN A 159 9.66 16.58 7.16
C GLN A 159 8.20 16.83 7.55
N VAL A 160 7.55 17.83 6.93
CA VAL A 160 6.14 18.14 7.18
C VAL A 160 5.25 16.96 6.78
N LYS A 161 5.44 16.38 5.59
CA LYS A 161 4.70 15.19 5.15
C LYS A 161 4.89 14.01 6.10
N GLN A 162 6.12 13.79 6.59
CA GLN A 162 6.40 12.74 7.57
C GLN A 162 5.66 12.96 8.89
N LYS A 163 5.67 14.20 9.39
CA LYS A 163 4.98 14.59 10.63
C LYS A 163 3.47 14.44 10.51
N GLU A 164 2.89 14.74 9.35
CA GLU A 164 1.47 14.52 9.05
C GLU A 164 1.10 13.04 9.09
N VAL A 165 1.92 12.17 8.48
CA VAL A 165 1.72 10.72 8.51
C VAL A 165 1.79 10.17 9.93
N GLU A 166 2.75 10.64 10.74
CA GLU A 166 2.89 10.25 12.14
C GLU A 166 1.72 10.74 13.00
N ALA A 167 1.24 11.97 12.77
CA ALA A 167 0.07 12.52 13.45
C ALA A 167 -1.19 11.70 13.15
N ASP A 168 -1.45 11.38 11.87
CA ASP A 168 -2.60 10.58 11.43
C ASP A 168 -2.60 9.18 12.08
N VAL A 169 -1.44 8.54 12.19
CA VAL A 169 -1.32 7.26 12.92
C VAL A 169 -1.57 7.42 14.42
N ASN A 170 -1.03 8.47 15.03
CA ASN A 170 -1.17 8.67 16.48
C ASN A 170 -2.58 9.13 16.89
N GLU A 171 -3.28 9.90 16.05
CA GLU A 171 -4.68 10.30 16.27
C GLU A 171 -5.63 9.09 16.25
N SER A 172 -5.31 8.06 15.48
CA SER A 172 -6.08 6.80 15.45
C SER A 172 -5.91 5.92 16.71
N LYS A 173 -4.96 6.25 17.60
CA LYS A 173 -4.71 5.48 18.83
C LYS A 173 -5.56 6.00 19.98
N THR A 174 -6.23 5.08 20.67
CA THR A 174 -6.92 5.37 21.94
C THR A 174 -5.92 5.38 23.11
N SER A 175 -6.24 6.10 24.19
CA SER A 175 -5.38 6.17 25.38
C SER A 175 -5.16 4.82 26.09
N GLN A 176 -5.95 3.79 25.76
CA GLN A 176 -5.82 2.42 26.28
C GLN A 176 -4.85 1.55 25.45
N ASP A 177 -4.33 2.04 24.32
CA ASP A 177 -3.56 1.28 23.34
C ASP A 177 -2.06 1.16 23.70
N ARG A 178 -1.72 0.95 24.98
CA ARG A 178 -0.33 0.80 25.41
C ARG A 178 0.01 -0.65 25.75
N LEU A 179 1.16 -1.11 25.24
CA LEU A 179 1.70 -2.42 25.57
C LEU A 179 2.05 -2.52 27.06
N VAL A 180 1.53 -3.57 27.71
CA VAL A 180 1.77 -3.91 29.10
C VAL A 180 2.87 -4.96 29.17
N LEU A 181 4.07 -4.49 29.50
CA LEU A 181 5.27 -5.33 29.59
C LEU A 181 5.14 -6.37 30.69
N ASN A 182 5.51 -7.60 30.35
CA ASN A 182 5.66 -8.65 31.35
C ASN A 182 6.94 -8.42 32.16
N LYS A 183 6.79 -7.99 33.41
CA LYS A 183 7.92 -7.70 34.33
C LYS A 183 8.34 -8.90 35.18
N SER A 184 7.60 -10.01 35.15
CA SER A 184 7.78 -11.14 36.06
C SER A 184 7.60 -12.50 35.37
N GLY A 185 8.46 -13.46 35.70
CA GLY A 185 8.39 -14.81 35.15
C GLY A 185 9.28 -15.05 33.92
N ARG A 186 9.07 -16.19 33.27
CA ARG A 186 9.86 -16.59 32.09
C ARG A 186 9.45 -15.75 30.88
N ARG A 187 10.44 -15.12 30.26
CA ARG A 187 10.24 -14.39 28.99
C ARG A 187 10.10 -15.37 27.84
N ILE A 188 9.06 -15.19 27.05
CA ILE A 188 8.80 -15.98 25.84
C ILE A 188 9.32 -15.13 24.68
N VAL A 189 10.41 -15.58 24.06
CA VAL A 189 11.16 -14.80 23.07
C VAL A 189 11.47 -15.63 21.84
N LEU A 190 11.43 -14.97 20.69
CA LEU A 190 11.89 -15.48 19.41
C LEU A 190 13.00 -14.55 18.90
N ARG A 191 14.20 -15.10 18.68
CA ARG A 191 15.43 -14.35 18.39
C ARG A 191 15.81 -14.46 16.91
N ASP A 192 16.78 -13.64 16.52
CA ASP A 192 17.42 -13.67 15.20
C ASP A 192 16.42 -13.43 14.06
N LEU A 193 15.49 -12.52 14.30
CA LEU A 193 14.41 -12.18 13.37
C LEU A 193 14.71 -10.89 12.61
N MET A 194 14.51 -10.93 11.30
CA MET A 194 14.39 -9.74 10.46
C MET A 194 12.95 -9.23 10.46
N THR A 195 12.76 -7.96 10.06
CA THR A 195 11.44 -7.33 9.99
C THR A 195 11.13 -6.82 8.59
N ARG A 196 9.87 -6.96 8.17
CA ARG A 196 9.31 -6.21 7.05
C ARG A 196 8.03 -5.48 7.51
N PRO A 197 7.91 -4.16 7.25
CA PRO A 197 8.94 -3.29 6.69
C PRO A 197 10.15 -3.15 7.64
N ASN A 198 11.32 -2.82 7.08
CA ASN A 198 12.52 -2.58 7.87
C ASN A 198 12.37 -1.35 8.77
N ILE A 199 12.79 -1.46 10.03
CA ILE A 199 12.83 -0.35 10.99
C ILE A 199 13.86 0.71 10.57
N PHE A 200 15.05 0.26 10.16
CA PHE A 200 16.14 1.15 9.77
C PHE A 200 16.33 1.14 8.26
N THR A 201 16.51 2.34 7.67
CA THR A 201 16.73 2.47 6.24
C THR A 201 18.09 1.89 5.83
N GLY A 202 18.09 1.00 4.84
CA GLY A 202 19.30 0.55 4.14
C GLY A 202 20.10 -0.57 4.80
N ARG A 203 19.63 -1.18 5.91
CA ARG A 203 20.26 -2.37 6.51
C ARG A 203 19.24 -3.34 7.08
N LYS A 204 19.42 -4.64 6.80
CA LYS A 204 18.77 -5.74 7.53
C LYS A 204 19.38 -5.81 8.93
N ILE A 205 18.55 -5.74 9.96
CA ILE A 205 18.98 -5.84 11.36
C ILE A 205 18.19 -6.95 12.00
N LEU A 206 18.90 -7.80 12.73
CA LEU A 206 18.30 -8.85 13.52
C LEU A 206 17.80 -8.26 14.84
N GLY A 207 16.64 -8.71 15.25
CA GLY A 207 16.01 -8.32 16.50
C GLY A 207 15.36 -9.51 17.20
N THR A 208 14.71 -9.22 18.31
CA THR A 208 14.03 -10.21 19.15
C THR A 208 12.57 -9.82 19.31
N LEU A 209 11.67 -10.76 19.07
CA LEU A 209 10.25 -10.63 19.33
C LEU A 209 9.95 -11.24 20.71
N GLU A 210 9.40 -10.42 21.62
CA GLU A 210 9.05 -10.80 22.99
C GLU A 210 7.54 -10.74 23.18
N LEU A 211 6.97 -11.79 23.77
CA LEU A 211 5.55 -11.87 24.11
C LEU A 211 5.28 -11.25 25.48
N HIS A 212 4.23 -10.43 25.56
CA HIS A 212 3.83 -9.68 26.75
C HIS A 212 2.35 -9.90 27.08
N MET A 213 1.81 -9.16 28.07
CA MET A 213 0.48 -9.45 28.63
C MET A 213 -0.67 -9.19 27.66
N ASN A 214 -0.57 -8.15 26.84
CA ASN A 214 -1.61 -7.74 25.89
C ASN A 214 -1.06 -7.53 24.46
N GLY A 215 0.14 -8.03 24.16
CA GLY A 215 0.75 -7.84 22.86
C GLY A 215 2.16 -8.40 22.75
N LEU A 216 2.86 -7.96 21.71
CA LEU A 216 4.22 -8.32 21.35
C LEU A 216 5.08 -7.06 21.29
N ARG A 217 6.36 -7.20 21.61
CA ARG A 217 7.39 -6.18 21.35
C ARG A 217 8.51 -6.78 20.54
N TYR A 218 8.75 -6.23 19.37
CA TYR A 218 10.00 -6.46 18.65
C TYR A 218 11.01 -5.39 19.03
N ALA A 219 12.22 -5.79 19.38
CA ALA A 219 13.33 -4.90 19.68
C ALA A 219 14.49 -5.17 18.72
N ALA A 220 14.98 -4.13 18.06
CA ALA A 220 16.18 -4.17 17.22
C ALA A 220 17.14 -3.06 17.62
N ASN A 221 18.43 -3.40 17.72
CA ASN A 221 19.49 -2.45 18.05
C ASN A 221 20.36 -2.19 16.82
N SER A 222 20.57 -0.91 16.50
CA SER A 222 21.55 -0.48 15.50
C SER A 222 22.39 0.65 16.05
N ARG A 223 23.72 0.49 16.03
CA ARG A 223 24.70 1.52 16.42
C ARG A 223 24.37 2.17 17.78
N GLY A 224 23.92 1.39 18.75
CA GLY A 224 23.60 1.87 20.10
C GLY A 224 22.21 2.49 20.25
N THR A 225 21.43 2.62 19.17
CA THR A 225 20.02 3.03 19.21
C THR A 225 19.13 1.80 19.17
N THR A 226 18.23 1.65 20.14
CA THR A 226 17.25 0.56 20.15
C THR A 226 15.89 1.11 19.75
N GLU A 227 15.32 0.52 18.71
CA GLU A 227 13.99 0.82 18.21
C GLU A 227 13.03 -0.33 18.55
N PHE A 228 11.77 0.00 18.76
CA PHE A 228 10.74 -0.95 19.14
C PHE A 228 9.57 -0.93 18.16
N ILE A 229 9.00 -2.11 17.89
CA ILE A 229 7.67 -2.25 17.29
C ILE A 229 6.79 -2.93 18.33
N ASP A 230 5.76 -2.22 18.79
CA ASP A 230 4.74 -2.77 19.69
C ASP A 230 3.50 -3.12 18.87
N ILE A 231 3.00 -4.36 19.04
CA ILE A 231 1.77 -4.84 18.40
C ILE A 231 0.86 -5.37 19.50
N LEU A 232 -0.33 -4.78 19.65
CA LEU A 232 -1.33 -5.26 20.60
C LEU A 232 -2.12 -6.42 20.01
N PHE A 233 -2.58 -7.34 20.86
CA PHE A 233 -3.41 -8.46 20.40
C PHE A 233 -4.72 -7.98 19.79
N ASP A 234 -5.37 -6.99 20.40
CA ASP A 234 -6.64 -6.45 19.92
C ASP A 234 -6.54 -5.78 18.55
N ASP A 235 -5.34 -5.35 18.15
CA ASP A 235 -5.08 -4.68 16.87
C ASP A 235 -4.78 -5.65 15.73
N ILE A 236 -4.54 -6.93 16.01
CA ILE A 236 -4.32 -7.95 14.99
C ILE A 236 -5.66 -8.30 14.36
N LYS A 237 -5.77 -8.09 13.04
CA LYS A 237 -6.91 -8.55 12.21
C LYS A 237 -6.69 -10.01 11.82
N HIS A 238 -5.52 -10.32 11.25
CA HIS A 238 -5.13 -11.67 10.85
C HIS A 238 -3.71 -11.97 11.30
N ALA A 239 -3.48 -13.19 11.79
CA ALA A 239 -2.17 -13.69 12.17
C ALA A 239 -1.81 -14.91 11.31
N PHE A 240 -0.58 -14.95 10.80
CA PHE A 240 -0.10 -16.03 9.95
C PHE A 240 1.20 -16.59 10.49
N TYR A 241 1.35 -17.90 10.35
CA TYR A 241 2.59 -18.62 10.60
C TYR A 241 2.83 -19.53 9.40
N GLN A 242 3.96 -19.31 8.72
CA GLN A 242 4.36 -20.12 7.57
C GLN A 242 5.70 -20.80 7.87
N PRO A 243 5.74 -22.15 7.96
CA PRO A 243 6.97 -22.90 8.18
C PRO A 243 7.90 -22.82 6.96
N CYS A 244 9.18 -23.17 7.13
CA CYS A 244 10.15 -23.19 6.03
C CYS A 244 10.10 -24.45 5.15
N ASP A 245 8.92 -25.06 5.00
CA ASP A 245 8.75 -26.30 4.23
C ASP A 245 8.67 -25.99 2.73
N GLY A 246 9.79 -26.19 2.01
CA GLY A 246 9.90 -25.83 0.59
C GLY A 246 10.05 -24.32 0.33
N GLN A 247 10.18 -23.52 1.39
CA GLN A 247 10.29 -22.07 1.32
C GLN A 247 11.66 -21.59 1.82
N LEU A 248 12.15 -20.47 1.27
CA LEU A 248 13.45 -19.89 1.65
C LEU A 248 13.44 -19.24 3.05
N ILE A 249 12.25 -18.90 3.54
CA ILE A 249 12.07 -18.22 4.82
C ILE A 249 11.01 -18.92 5.66
N ILE A 250 11.17 -18.82 6.97
CA ILE A 250 10.12 -19.05 7.96
C ILE A 250 9.61 -17.69 8.44
N LEU A 251 8.31 -17.52 8.61
CA LEU A 251 7.76 -16.21 8.98
C LEU A 251 6.56 -16.29 9.92
N ILE A 252 6.39 -15.21 10.67
CA ILE A 252 5.17 -14.84 11.38
C ILE A 252 4.73 -13.49 10.82
N HIS A 253 3.49 -13.38 10.36
CA HIS A 253 2.94 -12.15 9.79
C HIS A 253 1.72 -11.69 10.56
N PHE A 254 1.59 -10.39 10.78
CA PHE A 254 0.41 -9.76 11.35
C PHE A 254 -0.13 -8.71 10.37
N HIS A 255 -1.38 -8.91 9.98
CA HIS A 255 -2.19 -7.88 9.33
C HIS A 255 -3.03 -7.18 10.38
N LEU A 256 -2.91 -5.86 10.49
CA LEU A 256 -3.46 -5.06 11.57
C LEU A 256 -4.78 -4.39 11.16
N LYS A 257 -5.63 -4.10 12.14
CA LYS A 257 -6.88 -3.33 11.97
C LYS A 257 -6.59 -1.85 11.75
N ARG A 258 -5.56 -1.33 12.42
CA ARG A 258 -5.14 0.08 12.38
C ARG A 258 -3.70 0.20 11.93
N TYR A 259 -3.41 1.27 11.20
CA TYR A 259 -2.04 1.56 10.78
C TYR A 259 -1.14 1.83 11.98
N ILE A 260 0.08 1.33 11.92
CA ILE A 260 1.15 1.69 12.86
C ILE A 260 2.35 2.29 12.13
N MET A 261 3.21 2.96 12.89
CA MET A 261 4.52 3.40 12.40
C MET A 261 5.56 2.31 12.67
N VAL A 262 6.27 1.92 11.62
CA VAL A 262 7.48 1.09 11.70
C VAL A 262 8.62 1.87 11.08
N GLY A 263 9.54 2.34 11.92
CA GLY A 263 10.52 3.34 11.52
C GLY A 263 9.82 4.58 10.97
N LYS A 264 10.08 4.91 9.70
CA LYS A 264 9.44 6.05 9.00
C LYS A 264 8.22 5.67 8.16
N LYS A 265 7.85 4.39 8.11
CA LYS A 265 6.77 3.89 7.24
C LYS A 265 5.50 3.61 8.04
N LYS A 266 4.38 4.15 7.56
CA LYS A 266 3.03 3.77 7.98
C LYS A 266 2.65 2.44 7.30
N THR A 267 2.23 1.43 8.06
CA THR A 267 1.90 0.09 7.53
C THR A 267 0.77 -0.58 8.32
N LEU A 268 -0.03 -1.42 7.65
CA LEU A 268 -0.95 -2.38 8.29
C LEU A 268 -0.30 -3.76 8.45
N ASP A 269 0.82 -3.98 7.79
CA ASP A 269 1.46 -5.28 7.67
C ASP A 269 2.81 -5.26 8.36
N VAL A 270 3.01 -6.22 9.26
CA VAL A 270 4.28 -6.44 9.96
C VAL A 270 4.63 -7.91 9.92
N GLN A 271 5.80 -8.22 9.37
CA GLN A 271 6.32 -9.57 9.24
C GLN A 271 7.63 -9.71 10.01
N PHE A 272 7.75 -10.81 10.74
CA PHE A 272 8.98 -11.25 11.39
C PHE A 272 9.42 -12.56 10.74
N TYR A 273 10.63 -12.61 10.19
CA TYR A 273 11.08 -13.77 9.43
C TYR A 273 12.55 -14.10 9.68
N CYS A 274 12.90 -15.34 9.40
CA CYS A 274 14.28 -15.83 9.38
C CYS A 274 14.53 -16.56 8.05
N GLU A 275 15.75 -16.42 7.51
CA GLU A 275 16.18 -17.12 6.30
C GLU A 275 16.58 -18.55 6.70
N ALA A 276 15.94 -19.54 6.09
CA ALA A 276 16.03 -20.95 6.49
C ALA A 276 16.87 -21.81 5.54
N GLY A 277 17.55 -21.20 4.55
CA GLY A 277 18.40 -21.88 3.59
C GLY A 277 19.42 -20.96 2.95
N THR A 278 20.44 -21.56 2.33
CA THR A 278 21.47 -20.84 1.57
C THR A 278 20.97 -20.63 0.14
N GLN A 279 20.92 -19.39 -0.36
CA GLN A 279 20.81 -19.18 -1.81
C GLN A 279 22.05 -19.78 -2.46
N ILE A 280 21.87 -20.86 -3.22
CA ILE A 280 22.96 -21.47 -4.00
C ILE A 280 23.07 -20.62 -5.26
N ASP A 281 23.80 -19.51 -5.17
CA ASP A 281 24.03 -18.61 -6.31
C ASP A 281 25.06 -19.15 -7.32
N ASP A 282 25.73 -20.27 -7.01
CA ASP A 282 26.71 -20.88 -7.92
C ASP A 282 26.12 -22.00 -8.78
N LEU A 283 25.61 -21.61 -9.96
CA LEU A 283 25.27 -22.53 -11.06
C LEU A 283 26.45 -23.44 -11.46
N ASP A 284 27.71 -23.03 -11.19
CA ASP A 284 28.90 -23.83 -11.45
C ASP A 284 29.12 -24.98 -10.46
N ARG A 285 28.57 -24.88 -9.23
CA ARG A 285 28.67 -25.95 -8.22
C ARG A 285 27.62 -27.05 -8.40
N ALA A 286 26.57 -26.80 -9.17
CA ALA A 286 25.54 -27.79 -9.49
C ALA A 286 26.04 -28.92 -10.41
N LYS A 287 27.08 -28.68 -11.22
CA LYS A 287 27.69 -29.70 -12.10
C LYS A 287 28.68 -30.62 -11.40
N ALA A 288 29.03 -30.35 -10.14
CA ALA A 288 29.97 -31.13 -9.35
C ALA A 288 29.30 -31.94 -8.22
N ARG A 289 27.96 -32.02 -8.20
CA ARG A 289 27.25 -32.81 -7.18
C ARG A 289 27.32 -34.29 -7.52
N ASN A 290 28.01 -35.04 -6.68
CA ASN A 290 28.04 -36.48 -6.75
C ASN A 290 27.12 -36.97 -5.63
N VAL A 291 25.91 -37.42 -5.99
CA VAL A 291 24.85 -37.87 -5.06
C VAL A 291 25.32 -38.97 -4.09
N TYR A 292 26.46 -39.61 -4.37
CA TYR A 292 27.10 -40.62 -3.54
C TYR A 292 28.31 -40.11 -2.73
N ASP A 293 28.57 -38.81 -2.71
CA ASP A 293 29.57 -38.20 -1.83
C ASP A 293 29.02 -38.16 -0.39
N PRO A 294 29.65 -38.87 0.57
CA PRO A 294 29.24 -38.86 1.97
C PRO A 294 29.17 -37.45 2.56
N ASP A 295 29.99 -36.51 2.09
CA ASP A 295 30.03 -35.15 2.61
C ASP A 295 28.80 -34.33 2.16
N GLU A 296 28.32 -34.50 0.93
CA GLU A 296 27.11 -33.82 0.43
C GLU A 296 25.84 -34.31 1.13
N MET A 297 25.70 -35.64 1.30
CA MET A 297 24.58 -36.20 2.07
C MET A 297 24.59 -35.71 3.52
N HIS A 298 25.77 -35.54 4.11
CA HIS A 298 25.89 -35.06 5.48
C HIS A 298 25.47 -33.58 5.61
N ASP A 299 25.80 -32.75 4.64
CA ASP A 299 25.40 -31.34 4.61
C ASP A 299 23.89 -31.17 4.36
N GLU A 300 23.29 -31.97 3.48
CA GLU A 300 21.83 -31.99 3.28
C GLU A 300 21.08 -32.41 4.55
N MET A 301 21.58 -33.43 5.27
CA MET A 301 21.01 -33.84 6.55
C MET A 301 21.09 -32.72 7.60
N LYS A 302 22.22 -32.03 7.70
CA LYS A 302 22.38 -30.88 8.62
C LYS A 302 21.41 -29.75 8.30
N GLU A 303 21.24 -29.41 7.03
CA GLU A 303 20.30 -28.36 6.60
C GLU A 303 18.86 -28.74 6.99
N ARG A 304 18.47 -30.01 6.77
CA ARG A 304 17.15 -30.52 7.15
C ARG A 304 16.94 -30.48 8.66
N GLU A 305 17.94 -30.87 9.46
CA GLU A 305 17.87 -30.80 10.92
C GLU A 305 17.74 -29.35 11.42
N GLN A 306 18.47 -28.40 10.81
CA GLN A 306 18.37 -26.98 11.14
C GLN A 306 16.97 -26.43 10.83
N LYS A 307 16.42 -26.73 9.65
CA LYS A 307 15.05 -26.36 9.26
C LYS A 307 14.00 -26.93 10.23
N ASN A 308 14.10 -28.21 10.56
CA ASN A 308 13.19 -28.85 11.53
C ASN A 308 13.26 -28.22 12.92
N LYS A 309 14.48 -27.89 13.39
CA LYS A 309 14.68 -27.21 14.67
C LYS A 309 14.09 -25.81 14.65
N LEU A 310 14.25 -25.07 13.56
CA LEU A 310 13.71 -23.72 13.38
C LEU A 310 12.18 -23.74 13.36
N ASN A 311 11.57 -24.65 12.59
CA ASN A 311 10.13 -24.90 12.58
C ASN A 311 9.60 -25.21 13.98
N LEU A 312 10.28 -26.07 14.75
CA LEU A 312 9.87 -26.41 16.12
C LEU A 312 9.93 -25.19 17.06
N ILE A 313 10.96 -24.35 16.95
CA ILE A 313 11.10 -23.13 17.76
C ILE A 313 9.94 -22.16 17.47
N PHE A 314 9.65 -21.89 16.19
CA PHE A 314 8.54 -21.01 15.81
C PHE A 314 7.19 -21.58 16.21
N LYS A 315 6.95 -22.87 15.97
CA LYS A 315 5.71 -23.55 16.37
C LYS A 315 5.46 -23.45 17.88
N ASN A 316 6.50 -23.65 18.69
CA ASN A 316 6.39 -23.50 20.15
C ASN A 316 6.10 -22.05 20.58
N PHE A 317 6.66 -21.05 19.88
CA PHE A 317 6.36 -19.65 20.13
C PHE A 317 4.92 -19.30 19.76
N VAL A 318 4.45 -19.73 18.59
CA VAL A 318 3.08 -19.55 18.11
C VAL A 318 2.09 -20.17 19.08
N GLN A 319 2.30 -21.41 19.52
CA GLN A 319 1.42 -22.07 20.50
C GLN A 319 1.30 -21.27 21.80
N GLN A 320 2.43 -20.80 22.35
CA GLN A 320 2.43 -19.98 23.57
C GLN A 320 1.70 -18.64 23.37
N MET A 321 1.82 -18.05 22.18
CA MET A 321 1.06 -16.85 21.83
C MET A 321 -0.44 -17.13 21.77
N GLN A 322 -0.88 -18.22 21.14
CA GLN A 322 -2.29 -18.60 21.08
C GLN A 322 -2.88 -18.83 22.48
N ASP A 323 -2.13 -19.49 23.36
CA ASP A 323 -2.57 -19.78 24.74
C ASP A 323 -2.81 -18.51 25.58
N ILE A 324 -1.99 -17.46 25.37
CA ILE A 324 -2.08 -16.18 26.10
C ILE A 324 -3.08 -15.22 25.45
N SER A 325 -3.02 -15.08 24.13
CA SER A 325 -3.75 -14.04 23.40
C SER A 325 -5.14 -14.47 22.95
N LYS A 326 -5.40 -15.78 22.82
CA LYS A 326 -6.56 -16.36 22.14
C LYS A 326 -6.68 -15.96 20.66
N ILE A 327 -5.61 -15.46 20.05
CA ILE A 327 -5.56 -15.21 18.61
C ILE A 327 -5.45 -16.55 17.89
N GLU A 328 -6.26 -16.73 16.86
CA GLU A 328 -6.18 -17.86 15.95
C GLU A 328 -5.25 -17.51 14.78
N PHE A 329 -4.36 -18.45 14.44
CA PHE A 329 -3.50 -18.32 13.29
C PHE A 329 -4.20 -18.92 12.07
N GLU A 330 -4.13 -18.22 10.95
CA GLU A 330 -4.70 -18.67 9.68
C GLU A 330 -3.99 -19.94 9.20
N ILE A 331 -4.78 -20.95 8.81
CA ILE A 331 -4.30 -22.23 8.29
C ILE A 331 -4.73 -22.33 6.82
N PRO A 332 -3.79 -22.46 5.88
CA PRO A 332 -4.12 -22.68 4.47
C PRO A 332 -4.85 -24.00 4.23
N TYR A 333 -5.78 -24.00 3.29
CA TYR A 333 -6.41 -25.19 2.72
C TYR A 333 -5.62 -25.64 1.48
N PRO A 334 -4.79 -26.70 1.57
CA PRO A 334 -3.91 -27.10 0.47
C PRO A 334 -4.64 -27.40 -0.84
N GLU A 335 -5.88 -27.89 -0.75
CA GLU A 335 -6.73 -28.21 -1.90
C GLU A 335 -7.30 -26.99 -2.62
N LEU A 336 -7.24 -25.81 -1.99
CA LEU A 336 -7.67 -24.53 -2.56
C LEU A 336 -6.49 -23.64 -2.96
N THR A 337 -5.26 -24.12 -2.77
CA THR A 337 -4.04 -23.41 -3.17
C THR A 337 -3.89 -23.43 -4.70
N PHE A 338 -3.55 -22.29 -5.30
CA PHE A 338 -3.35 -22.15 -6.74
C PHE A 338 -2.21 -21.18 -7.06
N SER A 339 -1.72 -21.19 -8.30
CA SER A 339 -0.68 -20.27 -8.76
C SER A 339 -1.28 -19.05 -9.47
N GLY A 340 -0.62 -17.89 -9.36
CA GLY A 340 -1.03 -16.65 -10.00
C GLY A 340 -0.09 -15.48 -9.72
N VAL A 341 -0.39 -14.32 -10.29
CA VAL A 341 0.42 -13.11 -10.23
C VAL A 341 -0.38 -12.01 -9.50
N PRO A 342 -0.33 -11.95 -8.15
CA PRO A 342 -1.00 -10.89 -7.38
C PRO A 342 -0.26 -9.56 -7.45
N ASN A 343 1.04 -9.60 -7.74
CA ASN A 343 1.94 -8.45 -7.79
C ASN A 343 2.79 -8.47 -9.07
N LYS A 344 3.99 -9.09 -9.03
CA LYS A 344 4.97 -9.02 -10.12
C LYS A 344 5.42 -10.38 -10.65
N SER A 345 5.38 -11.40 -9.81
CA SER A 345 5.87 -12.74 -10.13
C SER A 345 4.72 -13.74 -9.97
N ASN A 346 4.88 -14.88 -10.63
CA ASN A 346 4.00 -16.01 -10.40
C ASN A 346 4.37 -16.66 -9.06
N VAL A 347 3.40 -16.70 -8.15
CA VAL A 347 3.55 -17.22 -6.80
C VAL A 347 2.40 -18.16 -6.47
N GLU A 348 2.61 -18.96 -5.44
CA GLU A 348 1.56 -19.75 -4.83
C GLU A 348 0.67 -18.86 -3.94
N ILE A 349 -0.63 -18.90 -4.18
CA ILE A 349 -1.68 -18.20 -3.44
C ILE A 349 -2.32 -19.17 -2.47
N PHE A 350 -2.33 -18.81 -1.19
CA PHE A 350 -2.93 -19.59 -0.13
C PHE A 350 -4.33 -19.08 0.19
N VAL A 351 -5.29 -19.99 0.22
CA VAL A 351 -6.65 -19.73 0.68
C VAL A 351 -6.80 -20.27 2.10
N THR A 352 -7.32 -19.46 3.01
CA THR A 352 -7.57 -19.81 4.41
C THR A 352 -9.05 -19.62 4.73
N ALA A 353 -9.46 -19.81 5.98
CA ALA A 353 -10.86 -19.58 6.39
C ALA A 353 -11.30 -18.14 6.14
N ASN A 354 -10.43 -17.17 6.44
CA ASN A 354 -10.79 -15.75 6.41
C ASN A 354 -10.04 -14.95 5.35
N THR A 355 -9.04 -15.51 4.68
CA THR A 355 -8.15 -14.75 3.80
C THR A 355 -7.76 -15.47 2.53
N ILE A 356 -7.38 -14.68 1.52
CA ILE A 356 -6.61 -15.12 0.36
C ILE A 356 -5.29 -14.35 0.44
N ASN A 357 -4.16 -15.05 0.46
CA ASN A 357 -2.90 -14.40 0.78
C ASN A 357 -1.67 -15.00 0.08
N HIS A 358 -0.63 -14.18 0.02
CA HIS A 358 0.74 -14.56 -0.29
C HIS A 358 1.69 -13.65 0.52
N LEU A 359 2.56 -14.26 1.33
CA LEU A 359 3.35 -13.56 2.35
C LEU A 359 4.86 -13.55 2.11
N VAL A 360 5.36 -14.40 1.21
CA VAL A 360 6.81 -14.59 1.02
C VAL A 360 7.43 -13.36 0.35
N GLU A 361 6.75 -12.82 -0.67
CA GLU A 361 7.12 -11.58 -1.33
C GLU A 361 6.64 -10.33 -0.57
N TRP A 362 7.35 -9.21 -0.79
CA TRP A 362 7.01 -7.93 -0.19
C TRP A 362 6.80 -6.85 -1.26
N PRO A 363 5.69 -6.11 -1.26
CA PRO A 363 4.61 -6.10 -0.26
C PRO A 363 3.75 -7.39 -0.28
N PRO A 364 3.21 -7.81 0.88
CA PRO A 364 2.40 -9.02 0.96
C PRO A 364 1.07 -8.81 0.25
N PHE A 365 0.53 -9.86 -0.35
CA PHE A 365 -0.85 -9.88 -0.81
C PHE A 365 -1.71 -10.48 0.29
N ILE A 366 -2.66 -9.72 0.84
CA ILE A 366 -3.62 -10.21 1.82
C ILE A 366 -4.99 -9.61 1.51
N LEU A 367 -5.99 -10.46 1.32
CA LEU A 367 -7.36 -10.06 1.08
C LEU A 367 -8.26 -10.78 2.10
N SER A 368 -8.96 -10.04 2.94
CA SER A 368 -9.96 -10.63 3.83
C SER A 368 -11.21 -10.99 3.03
N VAL A 369 -11.69 -12.21 3.19
CA VAL A 369 -12.89 -12.72 2.54
C VAL A 369 -14.12 -11.85 2.89
N GLU A 370 -14.23 -11.42 4.14
CA GLU A 370 -15.32 -10.56 4.61
C GLU A 370 -15.38 -9.18 3.93
N ASP A 371 -14.28 -8.70 3.36
CA ASP A 371 -14.19 -7.37 2.74
C ASP A 371 -14.63 -7.41 1.25
N ILE A 372 -14.82 -8.60 0.67
CA ILE A 372 -15.15 -8.80 -0.76
C ILE A 372 -16.65 -8.58 -1.00
N GLU A 373 -16.98 -7.76 -1.99
CA GLU A 373 -18.34 -7.59 -2.50
C GLU A 373 -18.66 -8.64 -3.57
N ILE A 374 -17.83 -8.71 -4.61
CA ILE A 374 -17.93 -9.64 -5.74
C ILE A 374 -16.52 -10.03 -6.22
N ALA A 375 -16.45 -11.14 -6.95
CA ALA A 375 -15.30 -11.48 -7.78
C ALA A 375 -15.66 -11.36 -9.27
N SER A 376 -14.73 -10.91 -10.10
CA SER A 376 -14.86 -10.92 -11.56
C SER A 376 -13.73 -11.76 -12.14
N LEU A 377 -14.10 -12.78 -12.89
CA LEU A 377 -13.20 -13.68 -13.61
C LEU A 377 -13.09 -13.17 -15.04
N GLU A 378 -11.98 -12.51 -15.35
CA GLU A 378 -11.74 -11.86 -16.64
C GLU A 378 -10.88 -12.78 -17.53
N ARG A 379 -10.96 -12.57 -18.86
CA ARG A 379 -10.28 -13.40 -19.88
C ARG A 379 -10.67 -14.88 -19.83
N VAL A 380 -11.92 -15.17 -19.46
CA VAL A 380 -12.45 -16.53 -19.54
C VAL A 380 -12.96 -16.77 -20.96
N HIS A 381 -12.11 -17.37 -21.79
CA HIS A 381 -12.42 -17.69 -23.19
C HIS A 381 -11.81 -19.03 -23.61
N HIS A 382 -12.48 -19.75 -24.52
CA HIS A 382 -11.97 -20.99 -25.09
C HIS A 382 -10.64 -20.75 -25.85
N GLY A 383 -9.57 -21.44 -25.45
CA GLY A 383 -8.25 -21.33 -26.07
C GLY A 383 -7.22 -20.52 -25.27
N LEU A 384 -7.65 -19.78 -24.24
CA LEU A 384 -6.72 -19.20 -23.27
C LEU A 384 -6.32 -20.24 -22.22
N ARG A 385 -5.06 -20.20 -21.80
CA ARG A 385 -4.52 -21.07 -20.74
C ARG A 385 -4.59 -20.45 -19.35
N ASN A 386 -4.88 -19.15 -19.30
CA ASN A 386 -4.94 -18.38 -18.08
C ASN A 386 -6.08 -17.37 -18.12
N PHE A 387 -6.56 -17.01 -16.94
CA PHE A 387 -7.58 -16.00 -16.70
C PHE A 387 -7.11 -15.09 -15.55
N ASP A 388 -7.79 -13.97 -15.34
CA ASP A 388 -7.53 -13.06 -14.22
C ASP A 388 -8.70 -13.07 -13.25
N MET A 389 -8.42 -12.85 -11.96
CA MET A 389 -9.43 -12.75 -10.92
C MET A 389 -9.33 -11.41 -10.20
N ILE A 390 -10.39 -10.62 -10.30
CA ILE A 390 -10.51 -9.29 -9.72
C ILE A 390 -11.47 -9.35 -8.55
N PHE A 391 -11.09 -8.76 -7.42
CA PHE A 391 -11.91 -8.65 -6.23
C PHE A 391 -12.32 -7.20 -6.01
N VAL A 392 -13.64 -6.97 -6.06
CA VAL A 392 -14.25 -5.69 -5.73
C VAL A 392 -14.57 -5.68 -4.25
N PHE A 393 -14.16 -4.62 -3.54
CA PHE A 393 -14.44 -4.47 -2.12
C PHE A 393 -15.87 -3.99 -1.86
N LYS A 394 -16.41 -4.31 -0.68
CA LYS A 394 -17.68 -3.73 -0.20
C LYS A 394 -17.62 -2.22 -0.01
N ASP A 395 -16.42 -1.70 0.26
CA ASP A 395 -16.09 -0.29 0.23
C ASP A 395 -15.62 0.11 -1.17
N TYR A 396 -16.53 0.69 -1.97
CA TYR A 396 -16.25 1.08 -3.36
C TYR A 396 -15.23 2.22 -3.50
N THR A 397 -14.82 2.86 -2.39
CA THR A 397 -13.75 3.86 -2.43
C THR A 397 -12.36 3.24 -2.49
N LYS A 398 -12.24 1.94 -2.14
CA LYS A 398 -10.98 1.21 -2.21
C LYS A 398 -10.71 0.72 -3.63
N PRO A 399 -9.45 0.78 -4.10
CA PRO A 399 -9.08 0.15 -5.36
C PRO A 399 -9.28 -1.36 -5.29
N VAL A 400 -9.69 -1.98 -6.40
CA VAL A 400 -9.81 -3.44 -6.51
C VAL A 400 -8.47 -4.13 -6.29
N LYS A 401 -8.51 -5.40 -5.84
CA LYS A 401 -7.34 -6.28 -5.85
C LYS A 401 -7.46 -7.26 -7.00
N ARG A 402 -6.34 -7.65 -7.58
CA ARG A 402 -6.30 -8.59 -8.70
C ARG A 402 -5.27 -9.68 -8.46
N ILE A 403 -5.53 -10.84 -9.03
CA ILE A 403 -4.58 -11.94 -9.18
C ILE A 403 -4.63 -12.32 -10.65
N ASP A 404 -3.53 -12.05 -11.34
CA ASP A 404 -3.46 -12.22 -12.79
C ASP A 404 -2.84 -13.58 -13.16
N VAL A 405 -3.02 -14.00 -14.41
CA VAL A 405 -2.36 -15.17 -15.01
C VAL A 405 -2.60 -16.47 -14.21
N ILE A 406 -3.84 -16.68 -13.75
CA ILE A 406 -4.22 -17.90 -13.04
C ILE A 406 -4.45 -19.01 -14.07
N PRO A 407 -3.82 -20.19 -13.94
CA PRO A 407 -4.06 -21.31 -14.84
C PRO A 407 -5.53 -21.76 -14.86
N THR A 408 -6.08 -22.01 -16.05
CA THR A 408 -7.50 -22.37 -16.22
C THR A 408 -7.89 -23.68 -15.53
N GLU A 409 -6.94 -24.55 -15.19
CA GLU A 409 -7.21 -25.76 -14.39
C GLU A 409 -7.76 -25.47 -13.00
N TYR A 410 -7.52 -24.26 -12.45
CA TYR A 410 -8.04 -23.86 -11.14
C TYR A 410 -9.42 -23.22 -11.19
N ILE A 411 -9.97 -22.94 -12.37
CA ILE A 411 -11.19 -22.12 -12.52
C ILE A 411 -12.40 -22.75 -11.81
N ASP A 412 -12.62 -24.06 -11.98
CA ASP A 412 -13.75 -24.76 -11.38
C ASP A 412 -13.61 -24.84 -9.85
N THR A 413 -12.39 -25.07 -9.36
CA THR A 413 -12.08 -25.07 -7.92
C THR A 413 -12.35 -23.71 -7.31
N ILE A 414 -11.92 -22.63 -7.97
CA ILE A 414 -12.14 -21.24 -7.52
C ILE A 414 -13.63 -20.90 -7.53
N LYS A 415 -14.36 -21.21 -8.61
CA LYS A 415 -15.82 -20.98 -8.67
C LYS A 415 -16.57 -21.72 -7.57
N LYS A 416 -16.22 -22.98 -7.32
CA LYS A 416 -16.80 -23.78 -6.23
C LYS A 416 -16.51 -23.15 -4.88
N TRP A 417 -15.27 -22.72 -4.64
CA TRP A 417 -14.88 -22.08 -3.39
C TRP A 417 -15.61 -20.75 -3.18
N LEU A 418 -15.63 -19.84 -4.16
CA LEU A 418 -16.37 -18.57 -4.10
C LEU A 418 -17.85 -18.79 -3.77
N THR A 419 -18.46 -19.81 -4.39
CA THR A 419 -19.85 -20.19 -4.10
C THR A 419 -20.04 -20.71 -2.69
N THR A 420 -19.08 -21.46 -2.16
CA THR A 420 -19.13 -22.04 -0.81
C THR A 420 -19.07 -20.96 0.28
N ILE A 421 -18.35 -19.86 0.02
CA ILE A 421 -18.22 -18.71 0.94
C ILE A 421 -19.21 -17.58 0.63
N ASP A 422 -20.26 -17.87 -0.15
CA ASP A 422 -21.32 -16.92 -0.53
C ASP A 422 -20.81 -15.64 -1.23
N ILE A 423 -19.73 -15.74 -2.00
CA ILE A 423 -19.26 -14.66 -2.88
C ILE A 423 -19.83 -14.86 -4.29
N VAL A 424 -20.51 -13.82 -4.77
CA VAL A 424 -20.97 -13.74 -6.15
C VAL A 424 -19.77 -13.56 -7.08
N TYR A 425 -19.73 -14.33 -8.15
CA TYR A 425 -18.77 -14.12 -9.23
C TYR A 425 -19.46 -13.87 -10.57
N TYR A 426 -18.73 -13.18 -11.45
CA TYR A 426 -19.09 -12.96 -12.85
C TYR A 426 -17.94 -13.39 -13.74
N GLU A 427 -18.26 -13.83 -14.96
CA GLU A 427 -17.28 -14.24 -15.97
C GLU A 427 -17.34 -13.26 -17.14
N GLY A 428 -16.17 -12.88 -17.66
CA GLY A 428 -16.07 -11.97 -18.79
C GLY A 428 -14.88 -12.32 -19.68
N LYS A 429 -15.03 -12.03 -20.99
CA LYS A 429 -13.95 -12.19 -21.97
C LYS A 429 -12.92 -11.06 -21.91
N ASN A 430 -13.38 -9.86 -21.54
CA ASN A 430 -12.61 -8.62 -21.57
C ASN A 430 -12.10 -8.21 -20.19
N ASN A 431 -11.05 -7.41 -20.17
CA ASN A 431 -10.56 -6.77 -18.96
C ASN A 431 -11.30 -5.45 -18.74
N LEU A 432 -11.79 -5.21 -17.52
CA LEU A 432 -12.60 -4.03 -17.22
C LEU A 432 -11.79 -2.91 -16.56
N GLN A 433 -12.16 -1.66 -16.86
CA GLN A 433 -11.58 -0.47 -16.24
C GLN A 433 -12.25 -0.17 -14.89
N TRP A 434 -12.03 -1.05 -13.90
CA TRP A 434 -12.65 -0.98 -12.56
C TRP A 434 -12.50 0.37 -11.87
N GLY A 435 -11.38 1.07 -12.07
CA GLY A 435 -11.16 2.40 -11.50
C GLY A 435 -12.15 3.46 -12.01
N ASN A 436 -12.61 3.35 -13.26
CA ASN A 436 -13.63 4.24 -13.82
C ASN A 436 -15.03 3.75 -13.44
N ILE A 437 -15.28 2.45 -13.50
CA ILE A 437 -16.56 1.83 -13.11
C ILE A 437 -16.92 2.21 -11.67
N LEU A 438 -16.02 2.02 -10.71
CA LEU A 438 -16.28 2.34 -9.30
C LEU A 438 -16.50 3.84 -9.08
N LYS A 439 -15.81 4.72 -9.82
CA LYS A 439 -16.05 6.17 -9.76
C LYS A 439 -17.44 6.53 -10.27
N THR A 440 -17.88 5.92 -11.37
CA THR A 440 -19.23 6.12 -11.92
C THR A 440 -20.29 5.64 -10.92
N ILE A 441 -20.12 4.44 -10.35
CA ILE A 441 -21.01 3.90 -9.31
C ILE A 441 -21.09 4.85 -8.12
N LEU A 442 -19.96 5.36 -7.63
CA LEU A 442 -19.94 6.30 -6.49
C LEU A 442 -20.56 7.66 -6.82
N SER A 443 -20.61 8.07 -8.09
CA SER A 443 -21.20 9.34 -8.52
C SER A 443 -22.73 9.29 -8.63
N ASP A 444 -23.29 8.11 -8.92
CA ASP A 444 -24.73 7.87 -9.04
C ASP A 444 -25.09 6.45 -8.59
N ILE A 445 -25.15 6.27 -7.26
CA ILE A 445 -25.45 4.99 -6.64
C ILE A 445 -26.91 4.59 -6.89
N ASP A 446 -27.84 5.55 -6.91
CA ASP A 446 -29.26 5.26 -7.11
C ASP A 446 -29.51 4.66 -8.50
N SER A 447 -28.88 5.22 -9.54
CA SER A 447 -28.92 4.64 -10.89
C SER A 447 -28.33 3.23 -10.92
N PHE A 448 -27.15 3.02 -10.34
CA PHE A 448 -26.52 1.69 -10.24
C PHE A 448 -27.46 0.65 -9.59
N VAL A 449 -28.10 1.02 -8.48
CA VAL A 449 -29.00 0.14 -7.73
C VAL A 449 -30.29 -0.17 -8.51
N ASN A 450 -30.82 0.80 -9.24
CA ASN A 450 -32.02 0.63 -10.07
C ASN A 450 -31.73 -0.24 -11.31
N SER A 451 -30.52 -0.17 -11.85
CA SER A 451 -30.03 -0.96 -12.99
C SER A 451 -29.50 -2.34 -12.58
N LYS A 452 -30.15 -3.01 -11.63
CA LYS A 452 -29.77 -4.35 -11.10
C LYS A 452 -28.33 -4.45 -10.52
N GLY A 453 -27.65 -3.34 -10.22
CA GLY A 453 -26.31 -3.37 -9.63
C GLY A 453 -25.27 -3.98 -10.57
N PHE A 454 -24.37 -4.80 -10.02
CA PHE A 454 -23.34 -5.48 -10.83
C PHE A 454 -23.93 -6.44 -11.86
N ASP A 455 -25.08 -7.02 -11.57
CA ASP A 455 -25.74 -7.97 -12.46
C ASP A 455 -26.25 -7.31 -13.75
N GLY A 456 -26.59 -6.02 -13.71
CA GLY A 456 -27.10 -5.32 -14.89
C GLY A 456 -26.07 -4.98 -15.96
N PHE A 457 -24.78 -5.23 -15.72
CA PHE A 457 -23.74 -5.06 -16.76
C PHE A 457 -22.68 -6.16 -16.78
N LEU A 458 -22.58 -6.99 -15.73
CA LEU A 458 -21.73 -8.19 -15.70
C LEU A 458 -22.52 -9.48 -15.84
N GLY A 459 -23.85 -9.42 -15.76
CA GLY A 459 -24.72 -10.56 -15.98
C GLY A 459 -24.59 -11.06 -17.40
N GLU A 460 -24.90 -12.34 -17.60
CA GLU A 460 -25.10 -12.89 -18.93
C GLU A 460 -26.45 -12.34 -19.42
N ASP A 461 -26.43 -11.37 -20.34
CA ASP A 461 -27.61 -11.14 -21.17
C ASP A 461 -27.67 -12.31 -22.16
N ASP A 462 -28.66 -13.19 -21.98
CA ASP A 462 -28.94 -14.30 -22.91
C ASP A 462 -29.27 -13.81 -24.35
N ASP A 463 -29.34 -12.48 -24.58
CA ASP A 463 -29.92 -11.85 -25.77
C ASP A 463 -29.10 -10.70 -26.40
N GLU A 464 -27.76 -10.62 -26.22
CA GLU A 464 -26.96 -9.69 -27.05
C GLU A 464 -26.01 -10.44 -28.00
N GLU A 465 -26.53 -10.63 -29.22
CA GLU A 465 -25.73 -10.79 -30.43
C GLU A 465 -24.65 -9.71 -30.50
N GLU A 466 -23.47 -10.15 -30.93
CA GLU A 466 -22.26 -9.37 -31.15
C GLU A 466 -22.51 -8.02 -31.84
N GLU A 467 -22.48 -6.92 -31.10
CA GLU A 467 -21.98 -5.66 -31.63
C GLU A 467 -20.52 -5.51 -31.22
N THR A 468 -19.65 -5.80 -32.18
CA THR A 468 -18.28 -5.30 -32.21
C THR A 468 -18.34 -3.78 -32.10
N ALA A 469 -18.05 -3.25 -30.91
CA ALA A 469 -17.66 -1.85 -30.78
C ALA A 469 -16.36 -1.68 -31.57
N ASP A 470 -16.46 -1.05 -32.74
CA ASP A 470 -15.38 -0.32 -33.37
C ASP A 470 -14.95 0.76 -32.36
N ASP A 471 -13.98 0.45 -31.51
CA ASP A 471 -13.22 1.47 -30.80
C ASP A 471 -12.30 2.10 -31.85
N GLU A 472 -12.64 3.34 -32.25
CA GLU A 472 -11.73 4.25 -32.91
C GLU A 472 -10.56 4.53 -31.94
N ASP A 473 -9.48 3.76 -32.10
CA ASP A 473 -8.17 4.04 -31.52
C ASP A 473 -7.63 5.37 -32.10
N GLU A 474 -7.89 6.49 -31.41
CA GLU A 474 -7.06 7.69 -31.52
C GLU A 474 -5.71 7.41 -30.84
N ASP A 475 -4.81 6.75 -31.58
CA ASP A 475 -3.39 6.68 -31.30
C ASP A 475 -2.76 8.08 -31.39
N ASP A 476 -2.71 8.81 -30.28
CA ASP A 476 -1.76 9.92 -30.09
C ASP A 476 -0.35 9.34 -29.86
N GLU A 477 0.22 8.79 -30.93
CA GLU A 477 1.64 8.44 -31.04
C GLU A 477 2.44 9.76 -31.04
N TYR A 478 2.90 10.18 -29.87
CA TYR A 478 3.87 11.27 -29.75
C TYR A 478 5.20 10.82 -30.37
N GLU A 479 5.40 11.14 -31.65
CA GLU A 479 6.71 11.19 -32.29
C GLU A 479 7.64 12.08 -31.47
N VAL A 480 8.73 11.49 -30.99
CA VAL A 480 9.87 12.22 -30.46
C VAL A 480 10.58 12.85 -31.66
N ASP A 481 10.47 14.16 -31.81
CA ASP A 481 11.15 14.93 -32.83
C ASP A 481 12.68 14.83 -32.60
N GLU A 482 13.34 13.98 -33.40
CA GLU A 482 14.79 13.77 -33.48
C GLU A 482 15.47 14.95 -34.19
N SER A 483 15.37 16.14 -33.61
CA SER A 483 16.02 17.34 -34.12
C SER A 483 16.82 18.07 -33.03
N GLU A 484 17.75 17.37 -32.38
CA GLU A 484 18.96 18.00 -31.82
C GLU A 484 20.11 16.99 -31.58
N LEU A 485 20.45 16.24 -32.63
CA LEU A 485 21.76 15.58 -32.76
C LEU A 485 22.65 16.43 -33.68
N VAL A 486 23.42 17.36 -33.12
CA VAL A 486 24.60 17.92 -33.81
C VAL A 486 25.78 18.08 -32.84
N ASN A 487 26.74 17.17 -33.01
CA ASN A 487 28.20 17.32 -32.97
C ASN A 487 28.86 18.15 -31.87
N ILE A 488 29.67 17.48 -31.04
CA ILE A 488 31.05 17.91 -30.81
C ILE A 488 31.98 16.68 -30.89
N ASN A 489 32.54 16.47 -32.09
CA ASN A 489 33.85 15.86 -32.26
C ASN A 489 34.87 17.00 -32.32
N ASN A 490 35.57 17.22 -31.20
CA ASN A 490 37.01 17.48 -31.08
C ASN A 490 37.36 17.89 -29.66
#